data_AF-A0A4U3A304-F1
#
_entry.id   AF-A0A4U3A304-F1
#
_cell.length_a   1.000
_cell.length_b   1.000
_cell.length_c   1.000
_cell.angle_alpha   90.00
_cell.angle_beta   90.00
_cell.angle_gamma   90.00
#
_symmetry.space_group_name_H-M   'P 1'
#
loop_
_entity.id
_entity.type
_entity.pdbx_description
1 polymer ?
#
loop_
_entity_poly.entity_id
_entity_poly.type
_entity_poly.pdbx_seq_one_letter_code
_entity_poly.pdbx_strand_id
1 'polypeptide(L)'
;MKENTKKELFSWAKTIGFTLVLIAIIRGVLFTPSLVQGESMMPTLENNERVLVNKIGYSISGLDRFDVIVFHGKEGYDLVKR
;
A
#
# COMPACT_ATOMS: atom_id res chain seq x y z
N MET A 1 -19.59 2.70 -40.16
CA MET A 1 -19.91 2.63 -38.72
C MET A 1 -19.00 1.67 -37.91
N LYS A 2 -18.29 0.70 -38.51
CA LYS A 2 -17.40 -0.27 -37.78
C LYS A 2 -16.03 0.26 -37.34
N GLU A 3 -15.48 1.27 -38.00
CA GLU A 3 -14.15 1.82 -37.73
C GLU A 3 -14.03 2.46 -36.33
N ASN A 4 -15.08 3.16 -35.89
CA ASN A 4 -15.06 3.86 -34.60
C ASN A 4 -15.09 2.87 -33.42
N THR A 5 -15.87 1.79 -33.51
CA THR A 5 -15.97 0.78 -32.44
C THR A 5 -14.65 0.07 -32.18
N LYS A 6 -13.85 -0.22 -33.21
CA LYS A 6 -12.51 -0.82 -33.03
C LYS A 6 -11.54 0.15 -32.35
N LYS A 7 -11.57 1.44 -32.72
CA LYS A 7 -10.73 2.48 -32.12
C LYS A 7 -11.11 2.74 -30.66
N GLU A 8 -12.41 2.77 -30.36
CA GLU A 8 -12.91 2.90 -28.99
C GLU A 8 -12.49 1.71 -28.12
N LEU A 9 -12.68 0.48 -28.61
CA LEU A 9 -12.28 -0.72 -27.88
C LEU A 9 -10.76 -0.74 -27.60
N PHE A 10 -9.95 -0.30 -28.57
CA PHE A 10 -8.50 -0.18 -28.41
C PHE A 10 -8.11 0.90 -27.39
N SER A 11 -8.82 2.03 -27.38
CA SER A 11 -8.63 3.09 -26.39
C SER A 11 -8.94 2.60 -24.97
N TRP A 12 -10.07 1.91 -24.80
CA TRP A 12 -10.46 1.30 -23.53
C TRP A 12 -9.44 0.24 -23.06
N ALA A 13 -8.95 -0.61 -23.97
CA ALA A 13 -7.94 -1.61 -23.64
C ALA A 13 -6.63 -0.96 -23.17
N LYS A 14 -6.18 0.11 -23.82
CA LYS A 14 -4.98 0.88 -23.38
C LYS A 14 -5.19 1.46 -21.98
N THR A 15 -6.34 2.07 -21.72
CA THR A 15 -6.66 2.70 -20.43
C THR A 15 -6.74 1.66 -19.30
N ILE A 16 -7.40 0.54 -19.54
CA ILE A 16 -7.50 -0.57 -18.57
C ILE A 16 -6.11 -1.14 -18.32
N GLY A 17 -5.33 -1.40 -19.37
CA GLY A 17 -3.96 -1.89 -19.25
C GLY A 17 -3.08 -0.96 -18.42
N PHE A 18 -3.11 0.34 -18.69
CA PHE A 18 -2.38 1.34 -17.91
C PHE A 18 -2.81 1.36 -16.45
N THR A 19 -4.11 1.32 -16.19
CA THR A 19 -4.68 1.29 -14.83
C THR A 19 -4.23 0.06 -14.05
N LEU A 20 -4.24 -1.13 -14.68
CA LEU A 20 -3.79 -2.36 -14.04
C LEU A 20 -2.31 -2.31 -13.65
N VAL A 21 -1.46 -1.80 -14.56
CA VAL A 21 -0.02 -1.61 -14.27
C VAL A 21 0.17 -0.63 -13.11
N LEU A 22 -0.55 0.49 -13.11
CA LEU A 22 -0.48 1.47 -12.04
C LEU A 22 -0.90 0.87 -10.69
N ILE A 23 -2.01 0.12 -10.66
CA ILE A 23 -2.48 -0.57 -9.45
C ILE A 23 -1.45 -1.58 -8.93
N ALA A 24 -0.83 -2.35 -9.84
CA ALA A 24 0.19 -3.32 -9.47
C ALA A 24 1.40 -2.65 -8.82
N ILE A 25 1.85 -1.50 -9.35
CA ILE A 25 2.94 -0.71 -8.76
C ILE A 25 2.55 -0.18 -7.38
N ILE A 26 1.35 0.40 -7.26
CA ILE A 26 0.86 0.95 -5.99
C ILE A 26 0.78 -0.12 -4.90
N ARG A 27 0.20 -1.28 -5.20
CA ARG A 27 0.06 -2.38 -4.23
C ARG A 27 1.37 -3.12 -3.95
N GLY A 28 2.23 -3.25 -4.94
CA GLY A 28 3.49 -3.98 -4.80
C GLY A 28 4.54 -3.19 -4.02
N VAL A 29 4.65 -1.89 -4.30
CA VAL A 29 5.83 -1.10 -3.92
C VAL A 29 5.49 0.07 -3.00
N LEU A 30 4.37 0.75 -3.19
CA LEU A 30 4.08 2.02 -2.49
C LEU A 30 3.46 1.78 -1.11
N PHE A 31 2.35 1.04 -1.08
CA PHE A 31 1.55 0.88 0.15
C PHE A 31 1.14 -0.55 0.39
N THR A 32 1.04 -0.93 1.66
CA THR A 32 0.46 -2.22 2.05
C THR A 32 -0.58 -1.99 3.14
N PRO A 33 -1.86 -2.31 2.89
CA PRO A 33 -2.87 -2.28 3.94
C PRO A 33 -2.56 -3.40 4.93
N SER A 34 -2.47 -3.06 6.22
CA SER A 34 -2.22 -3.98 7.31
C SER A 34 -3.29 -3.84 8.39
N LEU A 35 -3.57 -4.94 9.09
CA LEU A 35 -4.49 -4.97 10.22
C LEU A 35 -3.68 -4.99 11.51
N VAL A 36 -3.92 -4.01 12.37
CA VAL A 36 -3.31 -3.95 13.70
C VAL A 36 -3.97 -4.98 14.59
N GLN A 37 -3.16 -5.87 15.16
CA GLN A 37 -3.59 -6.89 16.10
C GLN A 37 -2.88 -6.69 17.44
N GLY A 38 -3.65 -6.50 18.50
CA GLY A 38 -3.15 -6.34 19.87
C GLY A 38 -3.18 -4.90 20.39
N GLU A 39 -2.83 -4.76 21.66
CA GLU A 39 -3.03 -3.54 22.46
C GLU A 39 -1.78 -2.69 22.63
N SER A 40 -0.64 -3.11 22.09
CA SER A 40 0.67 -2.51 22.39
C SER A 40 0.83 -1.05 21.95
N MET A 41 -0.01 -0.57 21.04
CA MET A 41 0.04 0.79 20.50
C MET A 41 -1.17 1.62 20.94
N MET A 42 -2.02 1.12 21.84
CA MET A 42 -3.12 1.92 22.38
C MET A 42 -2.59 3.11 23.19
N PRO A 43 -3.24 4.29 23.13
CA PRO A 43 -4.44 4.60 22.33
C PRO A 43 -4.12 5.12 20.90
N THR A 44 -2.86 5.04 20.45
CA THR A 44 -2.47 5.55 19.11
C THR A 44 -3.02 4.69 17.99
N LEU A 45 -2.95 3.36 18.13
CA LEU A 45 -3.53 2.40 17.19
C LEU A 45 -4.43 1.45 17.98
N GLU A 46 -5.67 1.31 17.52
CA GLU A 46 -6.65 0.44 18.15
C GLU A 46 -6.57 -0.99 17.60
N ASN A 47 -7.01 -1.94 18.43
CA ASN A 47 -7.09 -3.33 17.99
C ASN A 47 -8.14 -3.49 16.87
N ASN A 48 -7.80 -4.23 15.82
CA ASN A 48 -8.57 -4.36 14.57
C ASN A 48 -8.64 -3.09 13.70
N GLU A 49 -7.80 -2.09 13.96
CA GLU A 49 -7.65 -0.94 13.08
C GLU A 49 -6.91 -1.33 11.79
N ARG A 50 -7.36 -0.80 10.64
CA ARG A 50 -6.69 -0.99 9.35
C ARG A 50 -5.83 0.22 9.05
N VAL A 51 -4.52 -0.01 8.88
CA VAL A 51 -3.54 1.03 8.58
C VAL A 51 -2.93 0.82 7.20
N LEU A 52 -2.53 1.92 6.55
CA LEU A 52 -1.80 1.90 5.29
C LEU A 52 -0.31 2.14 5.58
N VAL A 53 0.50 1.11 5.42
CA VAL A 53 1.95 1.21 5.64
C VAL A 53 2.60 1.74 4.37
N ASN A 54 3.35 2.85 4.49
CA ASN A 54 4.15 3.40 3.40
C ASN A 54 5.52 2.70 3.33
N LYS A 55 5.77 1.98 2.24
CA LYS A 55 7.02 1.22 2.03
C LYS A 55 8.16 2.05 1.45
N ILE A 56 7.87 3.17 0.81
CA ILE A 56 8.87 4.03 0.16
C ILE A 56 9.31 5.21 1.03
N GLY A 57 8.48 5.61 2.01
CA GLY A 57 8.73 6.78 2.85
C GLY A 57 10.10 6.72 3.51
N TYR A 58 10.42 5.58 4.12
CA TYR A 58 11.72 5.35 4.74
C TYR A 58 12.90 5.57 3.78
N SER A 59 12.81 5.04 2.55
CA SER A 59 13.91 5.11 1.57
C SER A 59 14.12 6.51 0.99
N ILE A 60 13.10 7.37 1.01
CA ILE A 60 13.16 8.72 0.41
C ILE A 60 13.51 9.78 1.46
N SER A 61 12.83 9.75 2.62
CA SER A 61 12.95 10.78 3.65
C SER A 61 13.69 10.31 4.92
N GLY A 62 14.05 9.03 5.02
CA GLY A 62 14.69 8.47 6.21
C GLY A 62 13.69 8.17 7.33
N LEU A 63 14.21 8.01 8.55
CA LEU A 63 13.45 7.82 9.79
C LEU A 63 13.59 9.07 10.66
N ASP A 64 12.46 9.61 11.10
CA ASP A 64 12.41 10.69 12.08
C ASP A 64 12.02 10.18 13.47
N ARG A 65 12.36 10.97 14.49
CA ARG A 65 11.92 10.66 15.85
C ARG A 65 10.39 10.69 15.90
N PHE A 66 9.82 9.70 16.57
CA PHE A 66 8.38 9.50 16.73
C PHE A 66 7.66 8.92 15.50
N ASP A 67 8.39 8.48 14.48
CA ASP A 67 7.81 7.71 13.37
C ASP A 67 7.29 6.36 13.85
N VAL A 68 6.10 5.99 13.37
CA VAL A 68 5.55 4.65 13.61
C VAL A 68 6.02 3.73 12.50
N ILE A 69 6.79 2.72 12.87
CA ILE A 69 7.45 1.80 11.94
C ILE A 69 6.92 0.38 12.08
N VAL A 70 6.94 -0.33 10.95
CA VAL A 70 6.65 -1.75 10.88
C VAL A 70 7.93 -2.51 10.56
N PHE A 71 8.28 -3.50 11.38
CA PHE A 71 9.47 -4.33 11.16
C PHE A 71 9.17 -5.81 11.38
N HIS A 72 9.95 -6.67 10.74
CA HIS A 72 9.78 -8.10 10.84
C HIS A 72 10.28 -8.61 12.20
N GLY A 73 9.37 -9.18 12.99
CA GLY A 73 9.68 -9.78 14.28
C GLY A 73 10.38 -11.14 14.13
N LYS A 74 11.17 -11.54 15.15
CA LYS A 74 11.84 -12.85 15.18
C LYS A 74 10.88 -14.04 15.18
N GLU A 75 9.65 -13.81 15.59
CA GLU A 75 8.59 -14.81 15.68
C GLU A 75 7.76 -14.94 14.38
N GLY A 76 8.22 -14.32 13.28
CA GLY A 76 7.62 -14.48 11.96
C GLY A 76 6.40 -13.60 11.67
N TYR A 77 6.07 -12.68 12.58
CA TYR A 77 5.04 -11.66 12.37
C TYR A 77 5.63 -10.25 12.38
N ASP A 78 4.96 -9.35 11.66
CA ASP A 78 5.36 -7.95 11.61
C ASP A 78 4.86 -7.20 12.87
N LEU A 79 5.75 -6.38 13.43
CA LEU A 79 5.53 -5.61 14.65
C LEU A 79 5.42 -4.12 14.32
N VAL A 80 4.52 -3.41 15.01
CA VAL A 80 4.35 -1.96 14.89
C VAL A 80 4.81 -1.27 16.17
N LYS A 81 5.72 -0.29 16.07
CA LYS A 81 6.27 0.49 17.21
C LYS A 81 6.52 1.95 16.80
N ARG A 82 6.72 2.83 17.79
CA ARG A 82 7.16 4.24 17.63
C ARG A 82 8.60 4.40 18.13
#